data_AF-V2XIV4-F1
#
_entry.id   AF-V2XIV4-F1
#
_cell.length_a   1.000
_cell.length_b   1.000
_cell.length_c   1.000
_cell.angle_alpha   90.00
_cell.angle_beta   90.00
_cell.angle_gamma   90.00
#
_symmetry.space_group_name_H-M   'P 1'
#
loop_
_entity.id
_entity.type
_entity.pdbx_description
1 polymer ?
#
loop_
_entity_poly.entity_id
_entity_poly.type
_entity_poly.pdbx_seq_one_letter_code
_entity_poly.pdbx_strand_id
1 'polypeptide(L)'
;MSVKSQVEAQILGHIHTPLRKQLEDCKAQLKEVKTSLENSEARCLNSTLELTNSTLDPLAVVLKSDGSKSKWYPADLTSLFAYDSDATAALLNDYDLPVDESLESNFNRFMAHIGIKDQLVTPVRP
;
A
#
# COMPACT_ATOMS: atom_id res chain seq x y z
N MET A 1 12.28 52.06 -21.05
CA MET A 1 11.91 50.66 -20.72
C MET A 1 10.50 50.40 -21.22
N SER A 2 10.26 49.27 -21.89
CA SER A 2 8.98 48.99 -22.57
C SER A 2 7.99 48.34 -21.63
N VAL A 3 6.71 48.73 -21.71
CA VAL A 3 5.59 48.21 -20.90
C VAL A 3 5.54 46.67 -20.93
N LYS A 4 5.91 46.05 -22.06
CA LYS A 4 5.99 44.60 -22.21
C LYS A 4 6.94 43.93 -21.19
N SER A 5 8.12 44.51 -20.97
CA SER A 5 9.10 43.97 -20.02
C SER A 5 8.63 44.06 -18.55
N GLN A 6 7.84 45.08 -18.24
CA GLN A 6 7.31 45.30 -16.89
C GLN A 6 6.13 44.38 -16.58
N VAL A 7 5.30 44.08 -17.60
CA VAL A 7 4.21 43.10 -17.49
C VAL A 7 4.76 41.69 -17.33
N GLU A 8 5.80 41.31 -18.08
CA GLU A 8 6.40 39.98 -18.01
C GLU A 8 7.06 39.71 -16.64
N ALA A 9 7.72 40.70 -16.06
CA ALA A 9 8.29 40.62 -14.72
C ALA A 9 7.23 40.54 -13.61
N GLN A 10 6.10 41.24 -13.77
CA GLN A 10 4.98 41.15 -12.83
C GLN A 10 4.22 39.83 -12.93
N ILE A 11 4.08 39.26 -14.13
CA ILE A 11 3.48 37.93 -14.34
C ILE A 11 4.32 36.84 -13.66
N LEU A 12 5.65 36.89 -13.81
CA LEU A 12 6.56 35.95 -13.15
C LEU A 12 6.54 36.06 -11.61
N GLY A 13 6.34 37.26 -11.08
CA GLY A 13 6.21 37.50 -9.63
C GLY A 13 4.84 37.12 -9.03
N HIS A 14 3.80 36.96 -9.86
CA HIS A 14 2.43 36.69 -9.41
C HIS A 14 1.96 35.25 -9.67
N ILE A 15 2.61 34.51 -10.57
CA ILE A 15 2.32 33.09 -10.78
C ILE A 15 2.96 32.28 -9.65
N HIS A 16 2.21 32.10 -8.57
CA HIS A 16 2.49 31.09 -7.55
C HIS A 16 2.50 29.70 -8.22
N THR A 17 3.69 29.11 -8.28
CA THR A 17 4.00 27.79 -8.83
C THR A 17 3.66 27.63 -10.33
N PRO A 18 4.62 27.28 -11.20
CA PRO A 18 4.33 27.03 -12.61
C PRO A 18 3.20 26.01 -12.79
N LEU A 19 2.23 26.29 -13.67
CA LEU A 19 1.11 25.39 -13.98
C LEU A 19 1.55 23.95 -14.30
N ARG A 20 2.74 23.78 -14.89
CA ARG A 20 3.33 22.45 -15.13
C ARG A 20 3.59 21.68 -13.84
N LYS A 21 4.17 22.34 -12.84
CA LYS A 21 4.42 21.72 -11.53
C LYS A 21 3.10 21.40 -10.82
N GLN A 22 2.11 22.29 -10.88
CA GLN A 22 0.77 22.02 -10.35
C GLN A 22 0.11 20.80 -11.02
N LEU A 23 0.29 20.65 -12.33
CA LEU A 23 -0.22 19.51 -13.08
C LEU A 23 0.51 18.21 -12.73
N GLU A 24 1.82 18.26 -12.53
CA GLU A 24 2.62 17.11 -12.06
C GLU A 24 2.21 16.69 -10.64
N ASP A 25 2.07 17.65 -9.73
CA ASP A 25 1.62 17.43 -8.35
C ASP A 25 0.21 16.82 -8.33
N CYS A 26 -0.72 17.34 -9.15
CA CYS A 26 -2.08 16.80 -9.26
C CYS A 26 -2.10 15.38 -9.83
N LYS A 27 -1.26 15.08 -10.83
CA LYS A 27 -1.12 13.72 -11.36
C LYS A 27 -0.59 12.75 -10.30
N ALA A 28 0.37 13.17 -9.49
CA ALA A 28 0.90 12.37 -8.40
C ALA A 28 -0.18 12.08 -7.35
N GLN A 29 -0.95 13.10 -6.95
CA GLN A 29 -2.08 12.94 -6.03
C GLN A 29 -3.18 12.02 -6.58
N LEU A 30 -3.54 12.16 -7.86
CA LEU A 30 -4.51 11.25 -8.50
C LEU A 30 -4.02 9.81 -8.52
N LYS A 31 -2.71 9.59 -8.75
CA LYS A 31 -2.12 8.25 -8.69
C LYS A 31 -2.24 7.67 -7.27
N GLU A 32 -1.90 8.45 -6.25
CA GLU A 32 -2.00 8.04 -4.84
C GLU A 32 -3.44 7.68 -4.45
N VAL A 33 -4.41 8.53 -4.80
CA VAL A 33 -5.82 8.30 -4.51
C VAL A 33 -6.32 7.05 -5.23
N LYS A 34 -5.94 6.86 -6.50
CA LYS A 34 -6.31 5.67 -7.26
C LYS A 34 -5.76 4.39 -6.63
N THR A 35 -4.47 4.39 -6.27
CA THR A 35 -3.85 3.26 -5.56
C THR A 35 -4.53 2.99 -4.22
N SER A 36 -4.89 4.03 -3.48
CA SER A 36 -5.61 3.90 -2.21
C SER A 36 -6.99 3.28 -2.37
N LEU A 37 -7.71 3.65 -3.44
CA LEU A 37 -9.00 3.06 -3.78
C LEU A 37 -8.86 1.57 -4.12
N GLU A 38 -7.93 1.22 -5.02
CA GLU A 38 -7.66 -0.17 -5.39
C GLU A 38 -7.27 -1.02 -4.16
N ASN A 39 -6.44 -0.47 -3.27
CA ASN A 39 -6.09 -1.12 -2.01
C ASN A 39 -7.28 -1.31 -1.08
N SER A 40 -8.18 -0.32 -1.03
CA SER A 40 -9.41 -0.43 -0.24
C SER A 40 -10.33 -1.54 -0.77
N GLU A 41 -10.49 -1.62 -2.09
CA GLU A 41 -11.29 -2.68 -2.73
C GLU A 41 -10.67 -4.06 -2.50
N ALA A 42 -9.36 -4.19 -2.68
CA ALA A 42 -8.63 -5.44 -2.40
C ALA A 42 -8.79 -5.88 -0.94
N ARG A 43 -8.68 -4.94 0.01
CA ARG A 43 -8.91 -5.22 1.45
C ARG A 43 -10.34 -5.66 1.74
N CYS A 44 -11.33 -5.05 1.10
CA CYS A 44 -12.72 -5.47 1.22
C CYS A 44 -12.93 -6.90 0.73
N LEU A 45 -12.37 -7.26 -0.43
CA LEU A 45 -12.44 -8.61 -0.98
C LEU A 45 -11.74 -9.63 -0.08
N ASN A 46 -10.54 -9.32 0.40
CA ASN A 46 -9.82 -10.21 1.31
C ASN A 46 -10.54 -10.38 2.66
N SER A 47 -11.31 -9.38 3.10
CA SER A 47 -12.03 -9.45 4.38
C SER A 47 -13.14 -10.49 4.44
N THR A 48 -13.53 -11.06 3.28
CA THR A 48 -14.50 -12.17 3.22
C THR A 48 -13.83 -13.53 3.30
N LEU A 49 -12.50 -13.60 3.27
CA LEU A 49 -11.76 -14.85 3.35
C LEU A 49 -11.68 -15.32 4.81
N GLU A 50 -11.95 -16.61 5.01
CA GLU A 50 -11.87 -17.28 6.30
C GLU A 50 -10.69 -18.26 6.33
N LEU A 51 -9.94 -18.29 7.44
CA LEU A 51 -8.79 -19.20 7.64
C LEU A 51 -9.15 -20.69 7.58
N THR A 52 -10.42 -21.05 7.78
CA THR A 52 -10.87 -22.44 7.85
C THR A 52 -11.29 -23.01 6.50
N ASN A 53 -11.83 -22.18 5.61
CA ASN A 53 -12.51 -22.62 4.38
C ASN A 53 -11.91 -22.05 3.10
N SER A 54 -11.19 -20.91 3.17
CA SER A 54 -10.75 -20.13 2.00
C SER A 54 -9.23 -20.01 1.90
N THR A 55 -8.47 -20.95 2.44
CA THR A 55 -7.00 -20.86 2.46
C THR A 55 -6.32 -21.01 1.10
N LEU A 56 -7.03 -21.57 0.13
CA LEU A 56 -6.61 -21.73 -1.27
C LEU A 56 -7.25 -20.70 -2.20
N ASP A 57 -8.15 -19.86 -1.68
CA ASP A 57 -8.77 -18.81 -2.47
C ASP A 57 -7.73 -17.71 -2.77
N PRO A 58 -7.74 -17.14 -3.98
CA PRO A 58 -6.74 -16.17 -4.39
C PRO A 58 -6.89 -14.86 -3.62
N LEU A 59 -5.78 -14.32 -3.13
CA LEU A 59 -5.72 -13.03 -2.46
C LEU A 59 -5.83 -11.88 -3.45
N ALA A 60 -6.76 -10.96 -3.19
CA ALA A 60 -6.83 -9.69 -3.90
C ALA A 60 -5.61 -8.84 -3.53
N VAL A 61 -4.86 -8.39 -4.54
CA VAL A 61 -3.55 -7.76 -4.36
C VAL A 61 -3.69 -6.36 -3.79
N VAL A 62 -3.04 -6.13 -2.65
CA VAL A 62 -2.80 -4.78 -2.10
C VAL A 62 -1.48 -4.27 -2.65
N LEU A 63 -1.50 -3.11 -3.29
CA LEU A 63 -0.32 -2.43 -3.82
C LEU A 63 0.47 -1.73 -2.70
N LYS A 64 1.78 -1.62 -2.89
CA LYS A 64 2.67 -0.85 -2.02
C LYS A 64 2.42 0.65 -2.17
N SER A 65 3.06 1.44 -1.31
CA SER A 65 3.01 2.92 -1.32
C SER A 65 3.47 3.54 -2.65
N ASP A 66 4.34 2.84 -3.40
CA ASP A 66 4.81 3.27 -4.73
C ASP A 66 3.81 2.95 -5.88
N GLY A 67 2.73 2.22 -5.57
CA GLY A 67 1.71 1.73 -6.50
C GLY A 67 2.10 0.45 -7.24
N SER A 68 3.20 -0.20 -6.88
CA SER A 68 3.62 -1.48 -7.44
C SER A 68 3.23 -2.67 -6.55
N LYS A 69 3.18 -3.86 -7.14
CA LYS A 69 2.94 -5.11 -6.40
C LYS A 69 4.23 -5.58 -5.74
N SER A 70 4.16 -6.05 -4.49
CA SER A 70 5.28 -6.72 -3.84
C SER A 70 5.67 -8.00 -4.60
N LYS A 71 6.98 -8.24 -4.75
CA LYS A 71 7.49 -9.49 -5.33
C LYS A 71 7.16 -10.70 -4.46
N TRP A 72 7.05 -10.46 -3.15
CA TRP A 72 6.76 -11.46 -2.13
C TRP A 72 5.27 -11.61 -1.86
N TYR A 73 4.40 -10.97 -2.66
CA TYR A 73 2.97 -11.08 -2.43
C TYR A 73 2.48 -12.52 -2.68
N PRO A 74 1.90 -13.20 -1.68
CA PRO A 74 1.44 -14.58 -1.81
C PRO A 74 0.24 -14.70 -2.75
N ALA A 75 0.06 -15.87 -3.37
CA ALA A 75 -1.10 -16.15 -4.21
C ALA A 75 -2.37 -16.38 -3.36
N ASP A 76 -2.21 -17.09 -2.24
CA ASP A 76 -3.25 -17.55 -1.32
C ASP A 76 -2.67 -17.66 0.10
N LEU A 77 -3.51 -17.92 1.11
CA LEU A 77 -3.06 -18.06 2.50
C LEU A 77 -2.16 -19.28 2.70
N THR A 78 -2.38 -20.35 1.95
CA THR A 78 -1.53 -21.55 2.01
C THR A 78 -0.10 -21.22 1.60
N SER A 79 0.06 -20.43 0.55
CA SER A 79 1.35 -19.93 0.07
C SER A 79 2.01 -18.99 1.08
N LEU A 80 1.22 -18.14 1.75
CA LEU A 80 1.73 -17.28 2.82
C LEU A 80 2.30 -18.10 3.97
N PHE A 81 1.60 -19.14 4.43
CA PHE A 81 2.06 -19.98 5.55
C PHE A 81 3.22 -20.92 5.20
N ALA A 82 3.52 -21.06 3.90
CA ALA A 82 4.71 -21.78 3.45
C ALA A 82 5.99 -20.91 3.47
N TYR A 83 5.88 -19.60 3.76
CA TYR A 83 7.04 -18.71 3.83
C TYR A 83 7.89 -18.97 5.08
N ASP A 84 9.20 -18.81 4.92
CA ASP A 84 10.13 -18.76 6.04
C ASP A 84 10.18 -17.35 6.65
N SER A 85 10.97 -17.20 7.72
CA SER A 85 11.10 -15.92 8.42
C SER A 85 11.67 -14.82 7.53
N ASP A 86 12.60 -15.16 6.63
CA ASP A 86 13.27 -14.18 5.77
C ASP A 86 12.33 -13.66 4.68
N ALA A 87 11.59 -14.56 4.01
CA ALA A 87 10.58 -14.19 3.02
C ALA A 87 9.44 -13.38 3.66
N THR A 88 9.01 -13.76 4.86
CA THR A 88 7.98 -13.03 5.60
C THR A 88 8.47 -11.64 6.00
N ALA A 89 9.69 -11.51 6.51
CA ALA A 89 10.28 -10.21 6.82
C ALA A 89 10.39 -9.34 5.56
N ALA A 90 10.82 -9.90 4.43
CA ALA A 90 10.88 -9.17 3.16
C ALA A 90 9.50 -8.67 2.71
N LEU A 91 8.47 -9.51 2.85
CA LEU A 91 7.08 -9.12 2.58
C LEU A 91 6.61 -7.98 3.49
N LEU A 92 6.84 -8.07 4.80
CA LEU A 92 6.42 -7.02 5.73
C LEU A 92 7.14 -5.68 5.45
N ASN A 93 8.43 -5.73 5.14
CA ASN A 93 9.21 -4.54 4.78
C ASN A 93 8.70 -3.87 3.50
N ASP A 94 8.25 -4.63 2.50
CA ASP A 94 7.66 -4.09 1.27
C ASP A 94 6.41 -3.22 1.53
N TYR A 95 5.74 -3.43 2.68
CA TYR A 95 4.55 -2.68 3.11
C TYR A 95 4.82 -1.79 4.33
N ASP A 96 6.10 -1.54 4.66
CA ASP A 96 6.52 -0.74 5.82
C ASP A 96 5.91 -1.23 7.16
N LEU A 97 5.70 -2.55 7.28
CA LEU A 97 5.14 -3.17 8.48
C LEU A 97 6.25 -3.61 9.45
N PRO A 98 6.08 -3.43 10.77
CA PRO A 98 7.05 -3.90 11.76
C PRO A 98 7.22 -5.42 11.74
N VAL A 99 8.46 -5.89 11.73
CA VAL A 99 8.79 -7.32 11.84
C VAL A 99 9.01 -7.69 13.31
N ASP A 100 8.41 -8.80 13.72
CA ASP A 100 8.46 -9.40 15.05
C ASP A 100 9.32 -10.67 15.03
N GLU A 101 9.72 -11.16 16.21
CA GLU A 101 10.46 -12.44 16.34
C GLU A 101 9.56 -13.64 16.04
N SER A 102 8.26 -13.54 16.37
CA SER A 102 7.29 -14.59 16.09
C SER A 102 6.79 -14.51 14.64
N LEU A 103 7.00 -15.61 13.91
CA LEU A 103 6.48 -15.77 12.54
C LEU A 103 4.95 -15.65 12.48
N GLU A 104 4.25 -16.19 13.48
CA GLU A 104 2.80 -16.11 13.58
C GLU A 104 2.32 -14.66 13.80
N SER A 105 3.05 -13.87 14.62
CA SER A 105 2.80 -12.44 14.79
C SER A 105 2.95 -11.70 13.46
N ASN A 106 3.98 -12.04 12.68
CA ASN A 106 4.21 -11.46 11.36
C ASN A 106 3.11 -11.82 10.36
N PHE A 107 2.66 -13.08 10.34
CA PHE A 107 1.52 -13.50 9.51
C PHE A 107 0.25 -12.77 9.90
N ASN A 108 -0.08 -12.69 11.20
CA ASN A 108 -1.25 -11.95 11.68
C ASN A 108 -1.20 -10.47 11.27
N ARG A 109 -0.01 -9.86 11.33
CA ARG A 109 0.19 -8.47 10.93
C ARG A 109 -0.03 -8.25 9.43
N PHE A 110 0.49 -9.15 8.60
CA PHE A 110 0.25 -9.09 7.16
C PHE A 110 -1.22 -9.35 6.82
N MET A 111 -1.84 -10.40 7.39
CA MET A 111 -3.26 -10.71 7.20
C MET A 111 -4.15 -9.52 7.57
N ALA A 112 -3.91 -8.90 8.72
CA ALA A 112 -4.63 -7.70 9.14
C ALA A 112 -4.42 -6.52 8.18
N HIS A 113 -3.20 -6.33 7.66
CA HIS A 113 -2.91 -5.28 6.68
C HIS A 113 -3.68 -5.48 5.36
N ILE A 114 -3.80 -6.72 4.89
CA ILE A 114 -4.52 -7.03 3.65
C ILE A 114 -6.04 -7.18 3.85
N GLY A 115 -6.55 -7.00 5.07
CA GLY A 115 -7.98 -6.93 5.38
C GLY A 115 -8.60 -8.23 5.94
N ILE A 116 -7.82 -9.28 6.12
CA ILE A 116 -8.27 -10.54 6.71
C ILE A 116 -8.43 -10.34 8.22
N LYS A 117 -9.60 -10.74 8.74
CA LYS A 117 -9.99 -10.49 10.14
C LYS A 117 -9.55 -11.59 11.09
N ASP A 118 -9.32 -12.78 10.57
CA ASP A 118 -8.92 -13.93 11.37
C ASP A 118 -7.46 -13.81 11.81
N GLN A 119 -7.12 -14.50 12.90
CA GLN A 119 -5.77 -14.54 13.46
C GLN A 119 -5.39 -15.98 13.78
N LEU A 120 -4.14 -16.33 13.55
CA LEU A 120 -3.56 -17.64 13.91
C LEU A 120 -3.42 -17.80 15.42
N VAL A 121 -3.07 -16.71 16.11
CA VAL A 121 -2.86 -16.69 17.55
C VAL A 121 -3.48 -15.40 18.09
N THR A 122 -4.33 -15.51 19.11
CA THR A 122 -4.86 -14.35 19.80
C THR A 122 -3.73 -13.67 20.57
N PRO A 123 -3.47 -12.37 20.38
CA PRO A 123 -2.46 -11.68 21.16
C PRO A 123 -2.85 -11.77 22.64
N VAL A 124 -1.94 -12.32 23.45
CA VAL A 124 -2.09 -12.35 24.90
C VAL A 124 -2.14 -10.91 25.36
N ARG A 125 -3.33 -10.43 25.74
CA ARG A 125 -3.50 -9.09 26.30
C ARG A 125 -2.75 -9.07 27.65
N PRO A 126 -1.81 -8.13 27.87
CA PRO A 126 -1.13 -7.99 29.16
C PRO A 126 -2.11 -7.60 30.27
#